data_AF-A0A5N7MSM0-F1
#
_entry.id   AF-A0A5N7MSM0-F1
#
_cell.length_a   1.000
_cell.length_b   1.000
_cell.length_c   1.000
_cell.angle_alpha   90.00
_cell.angle_beta   90.00
_cell.angle_gamma   90.00
#
_symmetry.space_group_name_H-M   'P 1'
#
loop_
_entity.id
_entity.type
_entity.pdbx_description
1 polymer ?
#
loop_
_entity_poly.entity_id
_entity_poly.type
_entity_poly.pdbx_seq_one_letter_code
_entity_poly.pdbx_strand_id
1 'polypeptide(L)'
;APTSCDLARALQSKVRRARDQLLTFAHWPGLVEATNNACERALRPAVIQRKVTNGYRAMWAAEGEADIRTVVDTARLGPGTNAFKTILQTVST
;
A
#
# COMPACT_ATOMS: atom_id res chain seq x y z
N ALA A 1 -9.89 9.85 -31.59
CA ALA A 1 -8.71 10.56 -32.12
C ALA A 1 -7.62 10.59 -31.04
N PRO A 2 -6.33 10.46 -31.39
CA PRO A 2 -5.25 10.63 -30.42
C PRO A 2 -5.28 12.06 -29.86
N THR A 3 -5.07 12.21 -28.55
CA THR A 3 -5.01 13.52 -27.90
C THR A 3 -3.67 14.21 -28.16
N SER A 4 -3.71 15.51 -28.44
CA SER A 4 -2.52 16.36 -28.59
C SER A 4 -1.88 16.72 -27.24
N CYS A 5 -2.60 16.56 -26.13
CA CYS A 5 -2.10 16.85 -24.78
C CYS A 5 -1.28 15.68 -24.23
N ASP A 6 -0.02 15.93 -23.88
CA ASP A 6 0.88 14.89 -23.36
C ASP A 6 0.39 14.29 -22.03
N LEU A 7 -0.16 15.11 -21.13
CA LEU A 7 -0.74 14.64 -19.87
C LEU A 7 -1.91 13.68 -20.13
N ALA A 8 -2.82 14.05 -21.03
CA ALA A 8 -3.95 13.19 -21.39
C ALA A 8 -3.47 11.87 -22.03
N ARG A 9 -2.43 11.92 -22.86
CA ARG A 9 -1.80 10.71 -23.45
C ARG A 9 -1.18 9.81 -22.38
N ALA A 10 -0.51 10.38 -21.39
CA ALA A 10 0.10 9.64 -20.29
C ALA A 10 -0.97 8.97 -19.41
N LEU A 11 -2.04 9.69 -19.07
CA LEU A 11 -3.17 9.16 -18.30
C LEU A 11 -3.88 8.02 -19.04
N GLN A 12 -4.23 8.22 -20.32
CA GLN A 12 -4.83 7.17 -21.15
C GLN A 12 -3.94 5.93 -21.23
N SER A 13 -2.63 6.11 -21.34
CA SER A 13 -1.69 5.00 -21.38
C SER A 13 -1.63 4.25 -20.04
N LYS A 14 -1.73 4.95 -18.91
CA LYS A 14 -1.80 4.32 -17.58
C LYS A 14 -3.08 3.50 -17.43
N VAL A 15 -4.23 4.06 -17.80
CA VAL A 15 -5.52 3.35 -17.77
C VAL A 15 -5.48 2.12 -18.69
N ARG A 16 -4.97 2.25 -19.91
CA ARG A 16 -4.85 1.13 -20.87
C ARG A 16 -3.95 0.00 -20.37
N ARG A 17 -2.87 0.32 -19.65
CA ARG A 17 -2.00 -0.68 -19.02
C ARG A 17 -2.69 -1.40 -17.86
N ALA A 18 -3.52 -0.70 -17.11
CA ALA A 18 -4.25 -1.26 -15.97
C ALA A 18 -5.59 -1.91 -16.34
N ARG A 19 -5.98 -1.92 -17.64
CA ARG A 19 -7.32 -2.29 -18.10
C ARG A 19 -7.84 -3.62 -17.53
N ASP A 20 -6.97 -4.61 -17.42
CA ASP A 20 -7.32 -5.97 -16.98
C ASP A 20 -7.50 -6.04 -15.44
N GLN A 21 -7.14 -4.99 -14.71
CA GLN A 21 -7.23 -4.89 -13.24
C GLN A 21 -8.34 -3.93 -12.77
N LEU A 22 -8.85 -3.06 -13.65
CA LEU A 22 -9.80 -1.98 -13.27
C LEU A 22 -11.12 -2.51 -12.71
N LEU A 23 -11.56 -3.68 -13.17
CA LEU A 23 -12.87 -4.26 -12.83
C LEU A 23 -12.73 -5.57 -12.05
N THR A 24 -11.65 -5.73 -11.27
CA THR A 24 -11.43 -6.91 -10.42
C THR A 24 -12.66 -7.19 -9.53
N PHE A 25 -13.25 -6.17 -8.92
CA PHE A 25 -14.45 -6.32 -8.09
C PHE A 25 -15.67 -6.91 -8.84
N ALA A 26 -15.77 -6.71 -10.17
CA ALA A 26 -16.85 -7.27 -10.98
C ALA A 26 -16.65 -8.76 -11.26
N HIS A 27 -15.39 -9.21 -11.31
CA HIS A 27 -15.04 -10.62 -11.52
C HIS A 27 -15.09 -11.43 -10.21
N TRP A 28 -14.87 -10.78 -9.06
CA TRP A 28 -14.88 -11.42 -7.72
C TRP A 28 -15.81 -10.68 -6.74
N PRO A 29 -17.14 -10.70 -6.99
CA PRO A 29 -18.10 -9.99 -6.15
C PRO A 29 -18.09 -10.53 -4.71
N GLY A 30 -18.11 -9.62 -3.73
CA GLY A 30 -18.08 -9.95 -2.29
C GLY A 30 -16.70 -10.34 -1.74
N LEU A 31 -15.71 -10.60 -2.60
CA LEU A 31 -14.32 -10.82 -2.19
C LEU A 31 -13.47 -9.56 -2.35
N VAL A 32 -13.74 -8.78 -3.40
CA VAL A 32 -13.07 -7.50 -3.66
C VAL A 32 -14.10 -6.38 -3.69
N GLU A 33 -13.94 -5.42 -2.79
CA GLU A 33 -14.79 -4.23 -2.74
C GLU A 33 -14.60 -3.35 -3.97
N ALA A 34 -15.68 -2.70 -4.42
CA ALA A 34 -15.59 -1.70 -5.50
C ALA A 34 -14.92 -0.38 -5.06
N THR A 35 -14.54 -0.28 -3.77
CA THR A 35 -13.89 0.89 -3.17
C THR A 35 -12.48 0.55 -2.75
N ASN A 36 -11.58 1.54 -2.78
CA ASN A 36 -10.19 1.40 -2.31
C ASN A 36 -10.04 1.63 -0.79
N ASN A 37 -11.13 1.73 -0.04
CA ASN A 37 -11.13 2.10 1.39
C ASN A 37 -10.20 1.24 2.25
N ALA A 38 -10.16 -0.08 1.99
CA ALA A 38 -9.27 -0.99 2.70
C ALA A 38 -7.79 -0.66 2.44
N CYS A 39 -7.44 -0.39 1.18
CA CYS A 39 -6.08 -0.01 0.79
C CYS A 39 -5.69 1.35 1.41
N GLU A 40 -6.58 2.34 1.38
CA GLU A 40 -6.31 3.64 2.01
C GLU A 40 -6.16 3.54 3.52
N ARG A 41 -6.97 2.69 4.18
CA ARG A 41 -6.81 2.39 5.61
C ARG A 41 -5.45 1.77 5.92
N ALA A 42 -4.97 0.84 5.09
CA ALA A 42 -3.67 0.21 5.25
C ALA A 42 -2.51 1.21 5.06
N LEU A 43 -2.64 2.16 4.13
CA LEU A 43 -1.61 3.18 3.86
C LEU A 43 -1.57 4.32 4.88
N ARG A 44 -2.70 4.60 5.56
CA ARG A 44 -2.84 5.72 6.49
C ARG A 44 -1.74 5.84 7.56
N PRO A 45 -1.34 4.76 8.26
CA PRO A 45 -0.27 4.81 9.25
C PRO A 45 1.04 5.35 8.68
N ALA A 46 1.41 4.95 7.45
CA ALA A 46 2.64 5.39 6.80
C ALA A 46 2.62 6.88 6.44
N VAL A 47 1.51 7.37 5.89
CA VAL A 47 1.41 8.79 5.53
C VAL A 47 1.32 9.70 6.76
N ILE A 48 0.69 9.22 7.85
CA ILE A 48 0.66 9.93 9.14
C ILE A 48 2.08 10.00 9.73
N GLN A 49 2.79 8.87 9.79
CA GLN A 49 4.15 8.80 10.29
C GLN A 49 5.08 9.72 9.50
N ARG A 50 5.00 9.70 8.16
CA ARG A 50 5.80 10.58 7.29
C ARG A 50 5.50 12.05 7.55
N LYS A 51 4.24 12.41 7.79
CA LYS A 51 3.84 13.79 8.09
C LYS A 51 4.40 14.26 9.43
N VAL A 52 4.33 13.42 10.46
CA VAL A 52 4.83 13.73 11.81
C VAL A 52 6.36 13.83 11.84
N THR A 53 7.04 12.94 11.15
CA THR A 53 8.52 12.87 11.15
C THR A 53 9.19 13.75 10.09
N ASN A 54 8.41 14.40 9.22
CA ASN A 54 8.89 15.06 8.01
C ASN A 54 9.71 14.14 7.08
N GLY A 55 9.38 12.84 7.10
CA GLY A 55 10.01 11.79 6.30
C GLY A 55 11.44 11.43 6.72
N TYR A 56 11.91 10.32 6.16
CA TYR A 56 13.26 9.81 6.38
C TYR A 56 14.29 10.57 5.52
N ARG A 57 15.49 10.75 6.08
CA ARG A 57 16.64 11.36 5.37
C ARG A 57 17.61 10.33 4.79
N ALA A 58 17.48 9.07 5.21
CA ALA A 58 18.29 7.97 4.73
C ALA A 58 17.38 6.86 4.19
N MET A 59 17.72 6.30 3.04
CA MET A 59 16.93 5.26 2.39
C MET A 59 16.83 3.99 3.23
N TRP A 60 17.93 3.60 3.89
CA TRP A 60 17.95 2.43 4.78
C TRP A 60 16.89 2.53 5.89
N ALA A 61 16.62 3.73 6.40
CA ALA A 61 15.64 3.94 7.46
C ALA A 61 14.20 3.86 6.93
N ALA A 62 13.97 4.29 5.69
CA ALA A 62 12.67 4.15 5.02
C ALA A 62 12.36 2.69 4.68
N GLU A 63 13.36 1.96 4.18
CA GLU A 63 13.27 0.54 3.85
C GLU A 63 13.04 -0.29 5.11
N GLY A 64 13.86 -0.10 6.15
CA GLY A 64 13.71 -0.84 7.41
C GLY A 64 12.35 -0.60 8.07
N GLU A 65 11.77 0.59 7.93
CA GLU A 65 10.42 0.83 8.45
C GLU A 65 9.31 0.19 7.60
N ALA A 66 9.47 0.18 6.27
CA ALA A 66 8.56 -0.54 5.39
C ALA A 66 8.57 -2.05 5.67
N ASP A 67 9.74 -2.63 5.95
CA ASP A 67 9.90 -4.05 6.29
C ASP A 67 9.21 -4.38 7.62
N ILE A 68 9.47 -3.59 8.67
CA ILE A 68 8.82 -3.77 9.98
C ILE A 68 7.30 -3.70 9.83
N ARG A 69 6.78 -2.70 9.11
CA ARG A 69 5.34 -2.58 8.87
C ARG A 69 4.79 -3.79 8.12
N THR A 70 5.48 -4.25 7.09
CA THR A 70 5.06 -5.41 6.29
C THR A 70 4.91 -6.65 7.17
N VAL A 71 5.88 -6.93 8.04
CA VAL A 71 5.82 -8.08 8.95
C VAL A 71 4.69 -7.94 9.96
N VAL A 72 4.56 -6.76 10.59
CA VAL A 72 3.52 -6.51 11.60
C VAL A 72 2.11 -6.58 11.01
N ASP A 73 1.89 -5.96 9.86
CA ASP A 73 0.58 -5.95 9.20
C ASP A 73 0.19 -7.34 8.70
N THR A 74 1.16 -8.12 8.20
CA THR A 74 0.93 -9.52 7.85
C THR A 74 0.58 -10.35 9.08
N ALA A 75 1.33 -10.20 10.18
CA ALA A 75 1.04 -10.91 11.43
C ALA A 75 -0.36 -10.59 11.97
N ARG A 76 -0.84 -9.36 11.81
CA ARG A 76 -2.19 -8.94 12.26
C ARG A 76 -3.34 -9.64 11.55
N LEU A 77 -3.10 -10.30 10.41
CA LEU A 77 -4.11 -11.11 9.73
C LEU A 77 -4.38 -12.44 10.48
N GLY A 78 -3.46 -12.86 11.35
CA GLY A 78 -3.63 -14.01 12.22
C GLY A 78 -4.29 -13.65 13.57
N PRO A 79 -4.94 -14.63 14.25
CA PRO A 79 -5.51 -14.41 15.58
C PRO A 79 -4.41 -14.26 16.65
N GLY A 80 -4.68 -13.45 17.69
CA GLY A 80 -3.82 -13.35 18.88
C GLY A 80 -2.53 -12.55 18.71
N THR A 81 -2.42 -11.72 17.66
CA THR A 81 -1.19 -11.00 17.33
C THR A 81 -0.89 -9.86 18.31
N ASN A 82 0.34 -9.88 18.84
CA ASN A 82 0.90 -8.79 19.62
C ASN A 82 1.97 -8.08 18.77
N ALA A 83 1.74 -6.79 18.46
CA ALA A 83 2.63 -6.01 17.61
C ALA A 83 4.03 -5.87 18.22
N PHE A 84 4.14 -5.67 19.54
CA PHE A 84 5.44 -5.55 20.21
C PHE A 84 6.23 -6.85 20.13
N LYS A 85 5.60 -7.99 20.41
CA LYS A 85 6.24 -9.31 20.27
C LYS A 85 6.72 -9.54 18.84
N THR A 86 5.90 -9.19 17.86
CA THR A 86 6.24 -9.33 16.44
C THR A 86 7.46 -8.50 16.07
N ILE A 87 7.46 -7.21 16.44
CA ILE A 87 8.61 -6.31 16.21
C ILE A 87 9.87 -6.87 16.88
N LEU A 88 9.77 -7.26 18.15
CA LEU A 88 10.90 -7.81 18.90
C LEU A 88 11.49 -9.04 18.20
N GLN A 89 10.64 -9.96 17.72
CA GLN A 89 11.09 -11.12 16.96
C GLN A 89 11.77 -10.72 15.65
N THR A 90 11.22 -9.77 14.89
CA THR A 90 11.80 -9.31 13.61
C THR A 90 13.19 -8.70 13.78
N VAL A 91 13.37 -7.83 14.78
CA VAL A 91 14.63 -7.08 14.96
C VAL A 91 15.70 -7.86 15.72
N SER A 92 15.34 -8.98 16.37
CA SER A 92 16.28 -9.82 17.12
C SER A 92 16.87 -10.96 16.28
N THR A 93 16.51 -11.04 14.99
CA THR A 93 17.05 -12.00 14.02
C THR A 93 18.32 -11.48 13.38
#